data_AF-A0A2P8WIC7-F1
#
_entry.id   AF-A0A2P8WIC7-F1
#
_cell.length_a   1.000
_cell.length_b   1.000
_cell.length_c   1.000
_cell.angle_alpha   90.00
_cell.angle_beta   90.00
_cell.angle_gamma   90.00
#
_symmetry.space_group_name_H-M   'P 1'
#
loop_
_entity.id
_entity.type
_entity.pdbx_description
1 polymer ?
#
loop_
_entity_poly.entity_id
_entity_poly.type
_entity_poly.pdbx_seq_one_letter_code
_entity_poly.pdbx_strand_id
1 'polypeptide(L)'
;ALADLAHRTLKSDFRHIDTSETRIILVEGMDRVLPPFDPELSAEARRALEKLGVEIRTRTLVTKIDGEEVTFLHENQNETIHANTVLWAAGVRASKMGKVLAERTGAELDRAGRVMVEADLSLPNHPDIFVVGDLAHYAHQGDRPLPGVAPVAMQQGQYVAKLITSRIKNQAIGSFRYKPSGSLAIIGRNEAVVDFGWMKLKGFPAWLLWLFVHVYYLIEFDNKLVVMTQWTWNYLTRNQGVRLITQAKDGKNQAKTAPAET
;
A
#
# COMPACT_ATOMS: atom_id res chain seq x y z
N ALA A 1 -0.46 13.07 -0.32
CA ALA A 1 -1.91 13.32 -0.43
C ALA A 1 -2.43 14.18 0.73
N LEU A 2 -2.31 13.73 1.99
CA LEU A 2 -2.82 14.48 3.16
C LEU A 2 -2.25 15.89 3.29
N ALA A 3 -0.95 16.06 3.08
CA ALA A 3 -0.31 17.37 3.12
C ALA A 3 -0.83 18.34 2.03
N ASP A 4 -1.07 17.84 0.81
CA ASP A 4 -1.67 18.65 -0.27
C ASP A 4 -3.12 19.03 0.07
N LEU A 5 -3.87 18.09 0.66
CA LEU A 5 -5.24 18.32 1.11
C LEU A 5 -5.30 19.39 2.21
N ALA A 6 -4.50 19.24 3.27
CA ALA A 6 -4.49 20.13 4.42
C ALA A 6 -3.92 21.52 4.09
N HIS A 7 -2.77 21.59 3.43
CA HIS A 7 -2.05 22.85 3.25
C HIS A 7 -2.52 23.66 2.04
N ARG A 8 -3.30 23.06 1.11
CA ARG A 8 -3.74 23.74 -0.12
C ARG A 8 -5.23 23.62 -0.38
N THR A 9 -5.76 22.40 -0.49
CA THR A 9 -7.12 22.18 -0.97
C THR A 9 -8.17 22.68 0.03
N LEU A 10 -8.01 22.34 1.32
CA LEU A 10 -8.98 22.68 2.36
C LEU A 10 -8.76 24.06 2.98
N LYS A 11 -7.67 24.75 2.60
CA LYS A 11 -7.27 26.02 3.22
C LYS A 11 -8.36 27.08 3.18
N SER A 12 -9.18 27.09 2.13
CA SER A 12 -10.26 28.07 1.94
C SER A 12 -11.65 27.51 2.26
N ASP A 13 -11.75 26.25 2.67
CA ASP A 13 -13.03 25.55 2.83
C ASP A 13 -13.63 25.71 4.23
N PHE A 14 -12.82 26.14 5.20
CA PHE A 14 -13.20 26.31 6.60
C PHE A 14 -13.03 27.74 7.08
N ARG A 15 -13.99 28.22 7.90
CA ARG A 15 -13.99 29.57 8.46
C ARG A 15 -13.41 29.66 9.88
N HIS A 16 -13.40 28.55 10.61
CA HIS A 16 -13.06 28.50 12.04
C HIS A 16 -11.78 27.72 12.35
N ILE A 17 -11.18 27.07 11.36
CA ILE A 17 -9.92 26.34 11.50
C ILE A 17 -9.00 26.73 10.35
N ASP A 18 -7.70 26.87 10.63
CA ASP A 18 -6.68 26.96 9.61
C ASP A 18 -6.08 25.56 9.38
N THR A 19 -6.45 24.93 8.27
CA THR A 19 -5.95 23.59 7.96
C THR A 19 -4.45 23.57 7.63
N SER A 20 -3.83 24.73 7.38
CA SER A 20 -2.39 24.83 7.14
C SER A 20 -1.53 24.70 8.40
N GLU A 21 -2.15 24.76 9.60
CA GLU A 21 -1.50 24.44 10.87
C GLU A 21 -1.38 22.93 11.13
N THR A 22 -1.96 22.09 10.26
CA THR A 22 -1.93 20.63 10.42
C THR A 22 -0.50 20.12 10.38
N ARG A 23 -0.04 19.56 11.48
CA ARG A 23 1.27 18.89 11.56
C ARG A 23 1.16 17.45 11.07
N ILE A 24 1.92 17.09 10.04
CA ILE A 24 1.93 15.72 9.47
C ILE A 24 3.31 15.12 9.66
N ILE A 25 3.38 13.99 10.37
CA ILE A 25 4.64 13.30 10.68
C ILE A 25 4.63 11.93 10.01
N LEU A 26 5.62 11.69 9.14
CA LEU A 26 5.90 10.39 8.55
C LEU A 26 7.02 9.73 9.35
N VAL A 27 6.72 8.58 9.95
CA VAL A 27 7.68 7.79 10.73
C VAL A 27 8.11 6.58 9.93
N GLU A 28 9.42 6.37 9.84
CA GLU A 28 10.06 5.25 9.13
C GLU A 28 11.15 4.64 10.03
N GLY A 29 11.12 3.31 10.16
CA GLY A 29 12.06 2.57 11.00
C GLY A 29 13.44 2.46 10.37
N MET A 30 13.52 2.49 9.04
CA MET A 30 14.78 2.46 8.29
C MET A 30 15.41 3.85 8.18
N ASP A 31 16.60 3.92 7.60
CA ASP A 31 17.36 5.15 7.44
C ASP A 31 16.82 6.11 6.38
N ARG A 32 15.92 5.64 5.50
CA ARG A 32 15.35 6.41 4.39
C ARG A 32 13.90 6.02 4.11
N VAL A 33 13.15 6.94 3.52
CA VAL A 33 11.83 6.66 2.92
C VAL A 33 11.99 5.82 1.66
N LEU A 34 10.97 5.02 1.33
CA LEU A 34 10.99 4.10 0.19
C LEU A 34 12.25 3.22 0.13
N PRO A 35 12.65 2.49 1.20
CA PRO A 35 13.89 1.71 1.24
C PRO A 35 14.16 0.78 0.06
N PRO A 36 13.16 0.14 -0.58
CA PRO A 36 13.38 -0.71 -1.75
C PRO A 36 13.85 0.03 -3.00
N PHE A 37 13.69 1.35 -3.07
CA PHE A 37 14.14 2.16 -4.20
C PHE A 37 15.62 2.51 -4.08
N ASP A 38 16.21 2.90 -5.20
CA ASP A 38 17.56 3.47 -5.21
C ASP A 38 17.69 4.66 -4.23
N PRO A 39 18.85 4.84 -3.56
CA PRO A 39 19.07 5.93 -2.62
C PRO A 39 18.77 7.33 -3.19
N GLU A 40 19.06 7.57 -4.48
CA GLU A 40 18.82 8.88 -5.09
C GLU A 40 17.32 9.18 -5.21
N LEU A 41 16.53 8.17 -5.60
CA LEU A 41 15.08 8.28 -5.69
C LEU A 41 14.44 8.46 -4.31
N SER A 42 14.98 7.77 -3.31
CA SER A 42 14.57 7.93 -1.90
C SER A 42 14.82 9.35 -1.40
N ALA A 43 15.97 9.94 -1.76
CA ALA A 43 16.32 11.32 -1.39
C ALA A 43 15.45 12.36 -2.11
N GLU A 44 15.10 12.15 -3.38
CA GLU A 44 14.12 12.97 -4.09
C GLU A 44 12.74 12.87 -3.43
N ALA A 45 12.32 11.67 -3.06
CA ALA A 45 11.05 11.47 -2.38
C ALA A 45 10.96 12.23 -1.04
N ARG A 46 12.04 12.18 -0.26
CA ARG A 46 12.16 12.96 0.98
C ARG A 46 11.99 14.45 0.72
N ARG A 47 12.74 15.01 -0.23
CA ARG A 47 12.67 16.44 -0.59
C ARG A 47 11.28 16.86 -1.05
N ALA A 48 10.62 16.04 -1.86
CA ALA A 48 9.26 16.31 -2.35
C ALA A 48 8.23 16.34 -1.20
N LEU A 49 8.31 15.39 -0.26
CA LEU A 49 7.44 15.36 0.92
C LEU A 49 7.70 16.52 1.88
N GLU A 50 8.96 16.85 2.14
CA GLU A 50 9.33 18.00 3.00
C GLU A 50 8.84 19.32 2.40
N LYS A 51 8.91 19.48 1.08
CA LYS A 51 8.35 20.64 0.36
C LYS A 51 6.83 20.76 0.50
N LEU A 52 6.15 19.65 0.75
CA LEU A 52 4.71 19.63 1.06
C LEU A 52 4.42 19.94 2.53
N GLY A 53 5.43 20.09 3.39
CA GLY A 53 5.28 20.35 4.83
C GLY A 53 5.17 19.07 5.67
N VAL A 54 5.60 17.91 5.16
CA VAL A 54 5.65 16.67 5.93
C VAL A 54 6.94 16.61 6.75
N GLU A 55 6.82 16.40 8.05
CA GLU A 55 7.96 16.10 8.92
C GLU A 55 8.33 14.62 8.79
N ILE A 56 9.57 14.33 8.40
CA ILE A 56 10.03 12.96 8.19
C ILE A 56 10.99 12.54 9.30
N ARG A 57 10.64 11.48 10.02
CA ARG A 57 11.46 10.87 11.07
C ARG A 57 11.87 9.47 10.65
N THR A 58 13.09 9.33 10.14
CA THR A 58 13.72 8.04 9.85
C THR A 58 14.42 7.48 11.09
N ARG A 59 14.85 6.21 11.06
CA ARG A 59 15.43 5.50 12.22
C ARG A 59 14.56 5.60 13.47
N THR A 60 13.24 5.61 13.28
CA THR A 60 12.28 5.89 14.33
C THR A 60 11.22 4.80 14.30
N LEU A 61 11.04 4.09 15.42
CA LEU A 61 10.08 3.00 15.54
C LEU A 61 8.96 3.39 16.48
N VAL A 62 7.70 3.25 16.06
CA VAL A 62 6.57 3.37 16.98
C VAL A 62 6.58 2.17 17.92
N THR A 63 6.60 2.42 19.22
CA THR A 63 6.62 1.37 20.26
C THR A 63 5.26 1.23 20.95
N LYS A 64 4.49 2.32 21.04
CA LYS A 64 3.17 2.33 21.68
C LYS A 64 2.25 3.37 21.04
N ILE A 65 0.97 3.04 20.94
CA ILE A 65 -0.12 3.97 20.64
C ILE A 65 -1.14 3.80 21.76
N ASP A 66 -1.45 4.88 22.49
CA ASP A 66 -2.36 4.87 23.64
C ASP A 66 -3.25 6.11 23.64
N GLY A 67 -4.53 5.94 23.31
CA GLY A 67 -5.44 7.06 23.11
C GLY A 67 -4.95 8.01 22.01
N GLU A 68 -4.69 9.26 22.39
CA GLU A 68 -4.18 10.31 21.51
C GLU A 68 -2.65 10.47 21.62
N GLU A 69 -1.95 9.56 22.28
CA GLU A 69 -0.50 9.57 22.42
C GLU A 69 0.18 8.49 21.58
N VAL A 70 1.25 8.86 20.90
CA VAL A 70 2.11 7.94 20.16
C VAL A 70 3.53 8.04 20.70
N THR A 71 4.07 6.93 21.17
CA THR A 71 5.44 6.81 21.64
C THR A 71 6.32 6.19 20.55
N PHE A 72 7.45 6.84 20.29
CA PHE A 72 8.47 6.39 19.37
C PHE A 72 9.77 6.10 20.11
N LEU A 73 10.55 5.18 19.57
CA LEU A 73 11.95 4.96 19.90
C LEU A 73 12.80 5.55 18.77
N HIS A 74 13.61 6.55 19.10
CA HIS A 74 14.58 7.16 18.20
C HIS A 74 15.94 7.19 18.89
N GLU A 75 16.96 6.60 18.27
CA GLU A 75 18.34 6.55 18.83
C GLU A 75 18.39 6.11 20.32
N ASN A 76 17.59 5.09 20.67
CA ASN A 76 17.41 4.57 22.05
C ASN A 76 16.75 5.52 23.05
N GLN A 77 16.14 6.61 22.58
CA GLN A 77 15.35 7.53 23.39
C GLN A 77 13.88 7.38 23.05
N ASN A 78 13.03 7.37 24.08
CA ASN A 78 11.59 7.40 23.90
C ASN A 78 11.12 8.85 23.79
N GLU A 79 10.36 9.16 22.75
CA GLU A 79 9.66 10.43 22.58
C GLU A 79 8.16 10.14 22.43
N THR A 80 7.33 10.90 23.12
CA THR A 80 5.87 10.82 22.97
C THR A 80 5.36 12.10 22.33
N ILE A 81 4.47 11.96 21.35
CA ILE A 81 3.73 13.08 20.78
C ILE A 81 2.24 12.85 20.90
N HIS A 82 1.49 13.94 20.89
CA HIS A 82 0.05 13.91 20.74
C HIS A 82 -0.33 13.80 19.25
N ALA A 83 -1.24 12.89 18.90
CA ALA A 83 -1.80 12.73 17.58
C ALA A 83 -3.25 12.24 17.65
N ASN A 84 -4.19 13.08 17.19
CA ASN A 84 -5.60 12.70 17.09
C ASN A 84 -5.89 11.69 15.96
N THR A 85 -4.98 11.55 14.99
CA THR A 85 -5.13 10.62 13.87
C THR A 85 -3.84 9.88 13.61
N VAL A 86 -3.89 8.56 13.71
CA VAL A 86 -2.77 7.67 13.43
C VAL A 86 -3.12 6.77 12.26
N LEU A 87 -2.32 6.85 11.19
CA LEU A 87 -2.47 6.00 10.01
C LEU A 87 -1.34 4.98 10.00
N TRP A 88 -1.69 3.72 10.26
CA TRP A 88 -0.73 2.63 10.33
C TRP A 88 -0.57 1.93 8.97
N ALA A 89 0.51 2.25 8.26
CA ALA A 89 0.85 1.66 6.96
C ALA A 89 2.09 0.75 7.01
N ALA A 90 2.49 0.31 8.21
CA ALA A 90 3.70 -0.48 8.43
C ALA A 90 3.38 -1.94 8.79
N GLY A 91 4.16 -2.88 8.25
CA GLY A 91 4.09 -4.30 8.62
C GLY A 91 2.84 -5.02 8.12
N VAL A 92 3.04 -6.05 7.31
CA VAL A 92 1.97 -6.96 6.90
C VAL A 92 2.14 -8.24 7.70
N ARG A 93 1.06 -8.70 8.34
CA ARG A 93 1.01 -10.03 8.95
C ARG A 93 0.41 -11.00 7.94
N ALA A 94 1.02 -12.18 7.80
CA ALA A 94 0.46 -13.20 6.93
C ALA A 94 -0.96 -13.60 7.35
N SER A 95 -1.77 -14.02 6.38
CA SER A 95 -3.14 -14.45 6.60
C SER A 95 -3.22 -15.61 7.59
N LYS A 96 -4.29 -15.65 8.40
CA LYS A 96 -4.61 -16.79 9.28
C LYS A 96 -4.69 -18.12 8.53
N MET A 97 -4.93 -18.09 7.22
CA MET A 97 -4.92 -19.27 6.36
C MET A 97 -3.59 -20.03 6.40
N GLY A 98 -2.46 -19.35 6.60
CA GLY A 98 -1.16 -20.02 6.74
C GLY A 98 -1.16 -21.00 7.92
N LYS A 99 -1.71 -20.59 9.07
CA LYS A 99 -1.86 -21.48 10.24
C LYS A 99 -2.77 -22.66 9.97
N VAL A 100 -3.90 -22.41 9.31
CA VAL A 100 -4.84 -23.48 8.94
C VAL A 100 -4.16 -24.52 8.04
N LEU A 101 -3.38 -24.08 7.05
CA LEU A 101 -2.61 -24.98 6.19
C LEU A 101 -1.59 -25.76 7.02
N ALA A 102 -0.77 -25.09 7.83
CA ALA A 102 0.23 -25.74 8.68
C ALA A 102 -0.38 -26.83 9.58
N GLU A 103 -1.50 -26.54 10.26
CA GLU A 103 -2.20 -27.48 11.14
C GLU A 103 -2.77 -28.69 10.38
N ARG A 104 -3.18 -28.51 9.12
CA ARG A 104 -3.84 -29.57 8.32
C ARG A 104 -2.88 -30.40 7.48
N THR A 105 -1.78 -29.81 7.05
CA THR A 105 -0.86 -30.42 6.08
C THR A 105 0.53 -30.69 6.63
N GLY A 106 0.85 -30.15 7.82
CA GLY A 106 2.19 -30.17 8.40
C GLY A 106 3.15 -29.16 7.76
N ALA A 107 2.65 -28.22 6.97
CA ALA A 107 3.49 -27.23 6.31
C ALA A 107 4.19 -26.29 7.30
N GLU A 108 5.46 -25.99 7.03
CA GLU A 108 6.21 -25.04 7.83
C GLU A 108 5.81 -23.60 7.49
N LEU A 109 5.84 -22.75 8.52
CA LEU A 109 5.60 -21.31 8.39
C LEU A 109 6.86 -20.54 8.79
N ASP A 110 7.09 -19.43 8.11
CA ASP A 110 8.11 -18.48 8.54
C ASP A 110 7.65 -17.65 9.76
N ARG A 111 8.56 -16.80 10.28
CA ARG A 111 8.28 -15.93 11.43
C ARG A 111 7.10 -14.96 11.22
N ALA A 112 6.81 -14.60 9.96
CA ALA A 112 5.69 -13.72 9.61
C ALA A 112 4.37 -14.50 9.41
N GLY A 113 4.41 -15.83 9.40
CA GLY A 113 3.28 -16.73 9.19
C GLY A 113 3.04 -17.08 7.71
N ARG A 114 4.01 -16.82 6.83
CA ARG A 114 3.95 -17.21 5.42
C ARG A 114 4.29 -18.69 5.26
N VAL A 115 3.65 -19.35 4.32
CA VAL A 115 3.81 -20.79 4.06
C VAL A 115 5.06 -21.04 3.22
N MET A 116 5.92 -21.94 3.68
CA MET A 116 7.09 -22.40 2.90
C MET A 116 6.60 -23.20 1.69
N VAL A 117 6.91 -22.73 0.48
CA VAL A 117 6.49 -23.35 -0.77
C VAL A 117 7.67 -23.91 -1.55
N GLU A 118 7.40 -24.87 -2.42
CA GLU A 118 8.36 -25.43 -3.36
C GLU A 118 8.64 -24.50 -4.56
N ALA A 119 9.60 -24.88 -5.41
CA ALA A 119 10.02 -24.09 -6.57
C ALA A 119 8.91 -23.94 -7.64
N ASP A 120 7.86 -24.74 -7.59
CA ASP A 120 6.65 -24.65 -8.42
C ASP A 120 5.45 -24.02 -7.67
N LEU A 121 5.70 -23.41 -6.51
CA LEU A 121 4.71 -22.80 -5.61
C LEU A 121 3.74 -23.78 -4.96
N SER A 122 3.99 -25.09 -5.08
CA SER A 122 3.23 -26.10 -4.37
C SER A 122 3.64 -26.20 -2.90
N LEU A 123 2.78 -26.82 -2.11
CA LEU A 123 3.04 -27.11 -0.71
C LEU A 123 3.87 -28.41 -0.60
N PRO A 124 4.91 -28.46 0.25
CA PRO A 124 5.69 -29.68 0.45
C PRO A 124 4.80 -30.88 0.80
N ASN A 125 5.01 -32.02 0.13
CA ASN A 125 4.21 -33.25 0.22
C ASN A 125 2.74 -33.15 -0.25
N HIS A 126 2.29 -32.00 -0.76
CA HIS A 126 0.93 -31.80 -1.28
C HIS A 126 0.99 -31.10 -2.65
N PRO A 127 1.36 -31.83 -3.72
CA PRO A 127 1.64 -31.23 -5.04
C PRO A 127 0.43 -30.58 -5.71
N ASP A 128 -0.78 -30.85 -5.22
CA ASP A 128 -2.04 -30.31 -5.74
C ASP A 128 -2.49 -29.03 -5.03
N ILE A 129 -1.78 -28.60 -3.98
CA ILE A 129 -2.07 -27.37 -3.24
C ILE A 129 -1.00 -26.33 -3.58
N PHE A 130 -1.42 -25.18 -4.11
CA PHE A 130 -0.53 -24.07 -4.45
C PHE A 130 -0.79 -22.87 -3.54
N VAL A 131 0.29 -22.22 -3.11
CA VAL A 131 0.22 -20.97 -2.33
C VAL A 131 0.97 -19.88 -3.08
N VAL A 132 0.30 -18.76 -3.34
CA VAL A 132 0.82 -17.62 -4.10
C VAL A 132 0.58 -16.31 -3.36
N GLY A 133 1.23 -15.24 -3.83
CA GLY A 133 1.14 -13.90 -3.29
C GLY A 133 1.75 -13.80 -1.89
N ASP A 134 1.20 -12.89 -1.09
CA ASP A 134 1.77 -12.50 0.21
C ASP A 134 1.77 -13.63 1.25
N LEU A 135 0.98 -14.69 1.03
CA LEU A 135 0.97 -15.87 1.90
C LEU A 135 2.13 -16.83 1.61
N ALA A 136 2.76 -16.75 0.43
CA ALA A 136 3.83 -17.64 0.03
C ALA A 136 5.20 -17.12 0.49
N HIS A 137 5.99 -17.98 1.12
CA HIS A 137 7.41 -17.77 1.32
C HIS A 137 8.18 -18.45 0.17
N TYR A 138 8.42 -17.70 -0.91
CA TYR A 138 9.18 -18.20 -2.07
C TYR A 138 10.63 -17.71 -2.02
N ALA A 139 11.57 -18.58 -1.62
CA ALA A 139 13.00 -18.28 -1.48
C ALA A 139 13.89 -19.08 -2.45
N HIS A 140 13.34 -19.55 -3.56
CA HIS A 140 14.09 -20.33 -4.58
C HIS A 140 14.79 -19.45 -5.63
N GLN A 141 14.75 -18.13 -5.46
CA GLN A 141 15.36 -17.16 -6.38
C GLN A 141 16.17 -16.13 -5.58
N GLY A 142 17.45 -16.44 -5.36
CA GLY A 142 18.38 -15.61 -4.57
C GLY A 142 18.31 -15.89 -3.07
N ASP A 143 18.92 -15.01 -2.27
CA ASP A 143 19.13 -15.25 -0.83
C ASP A 143 17.94 -14.87 0.06
N ARG A 144 16.91 -14.23 -0.51
CA ARG A 144 15.76 -13.71 0.23
C ARG A 144 14.45 -14.13 -0.42
N PRO A 145 13.37 -14.31 0.37
CA PRO A 145 12.07 -14.56 -0.19
C PRO A 145 11.60 -13.37 -1.04
N LEU A 146 10.83 -13.66 -2.09
CA LEU A 146 10.22 -12.62 -2.91
C LEU A 146 9.35 -11.67 -2.07
N PRO A 147 9.31 -10.37 -2.41
CA PRO A 147 8.53 -9.40 -1.68
C PRO A 147 7.03 -9.62 -1.90
N GLY A 148 6.23 -9.31 -0.87
CA GLY A 148 4.77 -9.30 -0.95
C GLY A 148 4.27 -8.06 -1.70
N VAL A 149 4.34 -8.10 -3.03
CA VAL A 149 3.90 -7.03 -3.91
C VAL A 149 3.02 -7.58 -5.03
N ALA A 150 2.06 -6.78 -5.47
CA ALA A 150 1.08 -7.19 -6.48
C ALA A 150 1.70 -7.80 -7.77
N PRO A 151 2.78 -7.24 -8.37
CA PRO A 151 3.40 -7.85 -9.55
C PRO A 151 3.94 -9.27 -9.33
N VAL A 152 4.42 -9.58 -8.12
CA VAL A 152 4.88 -10.94 -7.77
C VAL A 152 3.68 -11.88 -7.73
N ALA A 153 2.61 -11.49 -7.03
CA ALA A 153 1.38 -12.28 -6.93
C ALA A 153 0.74 -12.54 -8.31
N MET A 154 0.71 -11.52 -9.18
CA MET A 154 0.20 -11.64 -10.56
C MET A 154 1.01 -12.65 -11.37
N GLN A 155 2.35 -12.57 -11.35
CA GLN A 155 3.20 -13.50 -12.08
C GLN A 155 3.11 -14.92 -11.52
N GLN A 156 3.04 -15.07 -10.19
CA GLN A 156 2.83 -16.37 -9.55
C GLN A 156 1.49 -17.00 -9.96
N GLY A 157 0.41 -16.23 -9.95
CA GLY A 157 -0.91 -16.69 -10.41
C GLY A 157 -0.89 -17.13 -11.88
N GLN A 158 -0.29 -16.33 -12.76
CA GLN A 158 -0.13 -16.70 -14.18
C GLN A 158 0.71 -17.97 -14.37
N TYR A 159 1.75 -18.15 -13.56
CA TYR A 159 2.57 -19.35 -13.59
C TYR A 159 1.79 -20.59 -13.15
N VAL A 160 1.08 -20.52 -12.01
CA VAL A 160 0.29 -21.66 -11.49
C VAL A 160 -0.81 -22.05 -12.47
N ALA A 161 -1.48 -21.08 -13.11
CA ALA A 161 -2.47 -21.37 -14.15
C ALA A 161 -1.87 -22.14 -15.34
N LYS A 162 -0.66 -21.75 -15.79
CA LYS A 162 0.08 -22.46 -16.85
C LYS A 162 0.51 -23.85 -16.37
N LEU A 163 1.01 -23.98 -15.15
CA LEU A 163 1.42 -25.24 -14.54
C LEU A 163 0.26 -26.24 -14.53
N ILE A 164 -0.90 -25.85 -14.02
CA ILE A 164 -2.10 -26.69 -13.97
C ILE A 164 -2.51 -27.11 -15.38
N THR A 165 -2.55 -26.18 -16.33
CA THR A 165 -2.91 -26.47 -17.73
C THR A 165 -1.93 -27.47 -18.37
N SER A 166 -0.63 -27.32 -18.11
CA SER A 166 0.40 -28.24 -18.61
C SER A 166 0.29 -29.62 -17.97
N ARG A 167 0.05 -29.70 -16.65
CA ARG A 167 -0.15 -30.98 -15.94
C ARG A 167 -1.33 -31.77 -16.51
N ILE A 168 -2.46 -31.11 -16.83
CA ILE A 168 -3.62 -31.75 -17.49
C ILE A 168 -3.23 -32.36 -18.85
N LYS A 169 -2.26 -31.77 -19.54
CA LYS A 169 -1.72 -32.25 -20.83
C LYS A 169 -0.55 -33.22 -20.67
N ASN A 170 -0.24 -33.69 -19.45
CA ASN A 170 0.94 -34.49 -19.14
C ASN A 170 2.27 -33.84 -19.57
N GLN A 171 2.34 -32.50 -19.50
CA GLN A 171 3.54 -31.73 -19.82
C GLN A 171 4.15 -31.16 -18.54
N ALA A 172 5.48 -31.23 -18.43
CA ALA A 172 6.23 -30.56 -17.38
C ALA A 172 6.61 -29.13 -17.81
N ILE A 173 6.53 -28.19 -16.88
CA ILE A 173 7.13 -26.85 -17.03
C ILE A 173 8.15 -26.62 -15.92
N GLY A 174 9.14 -25.77 -16.18
CA GLY A 174 10.18 -25.45 -15.19
C GLY A 174 9.65 -24.68 -13.99
N SER A 175 10.51 -24.49 -12.99
CA SER A 175 10.24 -23.72 -11.77
C SER A 175 9.82 -22.27 -12.05
N PHE A 176 9.10 -21.68 -11.10
CA PHE A 176 8.72 -20.28 -11.16
C PHE A 176 9.96 -19.37 -11.16
N ARG A 177 9.95 -18.31 -11.98
CA ARG A 177 10.98 -17.26 -11.95
C ARG A 177 10.32 -15.92 -12.07
N TYR A 178 10.47 -15.09 -11.03
CA TYR A 178 9.97 -13.73 -11.01
C TYR A 178 10.88 -12.84 -11.86
N LYS A 179 10.27 -12.04 -12.75
CA LYS A 179 10.95 -11.03 -13.55
C LYS A 179 10.49 -9.64 -13.08
N PRO A 180 11.34 -8.87 -12.38
CA PRO A 180 10.96 -7.53 -11.95
C PRO A 180 10.72 -6.64 -13.17
N SER A 181 9.59 -5.93 -13.18
CA SER A 181 9.21 -5.00 -14.25
C SER A 181 9.44 -3.53 -13.89
N GLY A 182 10.10 -3.28 -12.76
CA GLY A 182 10.30 -1.96 -12.17
C GLY A 182 9.32 -1.65 -11.04
N SER A 183 9.62 -0.56 -10.33
CA SER A 183 8.89 -0.05 -9.17
C SER A 183 8.49 1.40 -9.42
N LEU A 184 7.26 1.75 -9.09
CA LEU A 184 6.75 3.12 -9.24
C LEU A 184 6.09 3.57 -7.93
N ALA A 185 6.34 4.79 -7.50
CA ALA A 185 5.72 5.38 -6.32
C ALA A 185 5.34 6.85 -6.56
N ILE A 186 4.11 7.23 -6.23
CA ILE A 186 3.69 8.64 -6.16
C ILE A 186 4.14 9.22 -4.84
N ILE A 187 4.72 10.42 -4.90
CA ILE A 187 5.21 11.12 -3.71
C ILE A 187 4.45 12.43 -3.49
N GLY A 188 3.82 12.97 -4.53
CA GLY A 188 3.06 14.21 -4.43
C GLY A 188 2.15 14.44 -5.63
N ARG A 189 1.54 15.62 -5.67
CA ARG A 189 0.78 16.06 -6.83
C ARG A 189 1.76 16.30 -7.98
N ASN A 190 1.56 15.60 -9.09
CA ASN A 190 2.42 15.69 -10.28
C ASN A 190 3.87 15.22 -10.05
N GLU A 191 4.11 14.43 -9.01
CA GLU A 191 5.45 14.03 -8.59
C GLU A 191 5.49 12.55 -8.20
N ALA A 192 6.34 11.80 -8.91
CA ALA A 192 6.55 10.37 -8.68
C ALA A 192 8.03 10.01 -8.87
N VAL A 193 8.39 8.82 -8.40
CA VAL A 193 9.68 8.16 -8.69
C VAL A 193 9.42 6.83 -9.36
N VAL A 194 10.21 6.53 -10.38
CA VAL A 194 10.16 5.28 -11.12
C VAL A 194 11.56 4.71 -11.21
N ASP A 195 11.66 3.42 -10.90
CA ASP A 195 12.89 2.64 -10.97
C ASP A 195 12.67 1.40 -11.84
N PHE A 196 13.27 1.36 -13.02
CA PHE A 196 13.26 0.18 -13.90
C PHE A 196 14.51 -0.70 -13.72
N GLY A 197 15.42 -0.36 -12.81
CA GLY A 197 16.75 -0.95 -12.68
C GLY A 197 17.76 -0.40 -13.69
N TRP A 198 17.40 -0.33 -14.98
CA TRP A 198 18.24 0.23 -16.05
C TRP A 198 18.01 1.73 -16.31
N MET A 199 16.87 2.26 -15.87
CA MET A 199 16.50 3.67 -16.03
C MET A 199 15.74 4.14 -14.80
N LYS A 200 16.03 5.37 -14.39
CA LYS A 200 15.39 6.04 -13.25
C LYS A 200 14.73 7.31 -13.74
N LEU A 201 13.49 7.56 -13.34
CA LEU A 201 12.76 8.79 -13.64
C LEU A 201 12.26 9.42 -12.35
N LYS A 202 12.23 10.75 -12.31
CA LYS A 202 11.78 11.54 -11.17
C LYS A 202 10.90 12.71 -11.59
N GLY A 203 10.07 13.20 -10.67
CA GLY A 203 9.24 14.38 -10.87
C GLY A 203 8.10 14.17 -11.86
N PHE A 204 7.88 15.16 -12.71
CA PHE A 204 6.73 15.19 -13.63
C PHE A 204 6.74 14.10 -14.72
N PRO A 205 7.86 13.81 -15.41
CA PRO A 205 7.89 12.71 -16.39
C PRO A 205 7.61 11.34 -15.76
N ALA A 206 8.12 11.10 -14.53
CA ALA A 206 7.82 9.91 -13.76
C ALA A 206 6.33 9.82 -13.39
N TRP A 207 5.71 10.95 -13.06
CA TRP A 207 4.28 11.01 -12.76
C TRP A 207 3.39 10.72 -13.97
N LEU A 208 3.73 11.26 -15.15
CA LEU A 208 3.02 10.95 -16.39
C LEU A 208 3.10 9.46 -16.73
N LEU A 209 4.28 8.87 -16.58
CA LEU A 209 4.49 7.44 -16.79
C LEU A 209 3.72 6.61 -15.76
N TRP A 210 3.75 7.00 -14.49
CA TRP A 210 2.96 6.35 -13.44
C TRP A 210 1.47 6.35 -13.79
N LEU A 211 0.93 7.50 -14.24
CA LEU A 211 -0.46 7.60 -14.68
C LEU A 211 -0.76 6.62 -15.81
N PHE A 212 0.09 6.59 -16.84
CA PHE A 212 -0.08 5.69 -17.97
C PHE A 212 -0.11 4.22 -17.54
N VAL A 213 0.86 3.79 -16.72
CA VAL A 213 0.95 2.41 -16.21
C VAL A 213 -0.25 2.08 -15.30
N HIS A 214 -0.62 2.98 -14.40
CA HIS A 214 -1.73 2.76 -13.48
C HIS A 214 -3.06 2.61 -14.23
N VAL A 215 -3.32 3.48 -15.21
CA VAL A 215 -4.49 3.40 -16.09
C VAL A 215 -4.49 2.12 -16.93
N TYR A 216 -3.33 1.69 -17.43
CA TYR A 216 -3.22 0.44 -18.18
C TYR A 216 -3.61 -0.80 -17.35
N TYR A 217 -3.19 -0.86 -16.08
CA TYR A 217 -3.50 -1.98 -15.18
C TYR A 217 -4.88 -1.88 -14.51
N LEU A 218 -5.43 -0.69 -14.30
CA LEU A 218 -6.70 -0.49 -13.60
C LEU A 218 -7.93 -0.71 -14.51
N ILE A 219 -7.74 -0.63 -15.84
CA ILE A 219 -8.81 -0.77 -16.82
C ILE A 219 -8.76 -2.16 -17.47
N GLU A 220 -9.15 -3.15 -16.69
CA GLU A 220 -9.85 -4.30 -17.25
C GLU A 220 -11.29 -3.83 -17.56
N PHE A 221 -11.77 -4.09 -18.79
CA PHE A 221 -13.04 -3.66 -19.43
C PHE A 221 -12.98 -2.42 -20.36
N ASP A 222 -12.74 -2.72 -21.63
CA ASP A 222 -13.23 -2.18 -22.92
C ASP A 222 -13.33 -0.66 -23.23
N ASN A 223 -13.30 0.27 -22.28
CA ASN A 223 -13.50 1.72 -22.55
C ASN A 223 -12.30 2.62 -22.19
N LYS A 224 -11.10 2.17 -22.59
CA LYS A 224 -9.80 2.80 -22.28
C LYS A 224 -9.69 4.27 -22.70
N LEU A 225 -10.30 4.66 -23.82
CA LEU A 225 -10.18 6.03 -24.37
C LEU A 225 -11.11 7.04 -23.68
N VAL A 226 -12.32 6.62 -23.28
CA VAL A 226 -13.32 7.50 -22.66
C VAL A 226 -12.89 7.92 -21.25
N VAL A 227 -12.33 6.99 -20.47
CA VAL A 227 -11.81 7.32 -19.14
C VAL A 227 -10.64 8.29 -19.24
N MET A 228 -9.72 8.10 -20.19
CA MET A 228 -8.59 9.01 -20.40
C MET A 228 -9.04 10.43 -20.77
N THR A 229 -10.05 10.59 -21.64
CA THR A 229 -10.55 11.92 -22.02
C THR A 229 -11.31 12.59 -20.88
N GLN A 230 -12.12 11.82 -20.13
CA GLN A 230 -12.89 12.34 -19.00
C GLN A 230 -11.98 12.76 -17.83
N TRP A 231 -10.91 12.02 -17.58
CA TRP A 231 -9.87 12.41 -16.60
C TRP A 231 -9.07 13.63 -17.04
N THR A 232 -8.65 13.68 -18.32
CA THR A 232 -7.97 14.86 -18.88
C THR A 232 -8.85 16.10 -18.75
N TRP A 233 -10.16 15.96 -19.02
CA TRP A 233 -11.13 17.04 -18.86
C TRP A 233 -11.29 17.50 -17.41
N ASN A 234 -11.41 16.57 -16.45
CA ASN A 234 -11.49 16.92 -15.03
C ASN A 234 -10.19 17.56 -14.49
N TYR A 235 -9.03 17.11 -14.99
CA TYR A 235 -7.73 17.69 -14.66
C TYR A 235 -7.58 19.11 -15.21
N LEU A 236 -8.06 19.37 -16.44
CA LEU A 236 -8.09 20.71 -17.03
C LEU A 236 -9.10 21.64 -16.34
N THR A 237 -10.29 21.12 -16.00
CA THR A 237 -11.40 21.93 -15.48
C THR A 237 -11.40 22.12 -13.97
N ARG A 238 -10.39 21.61 -13.24
CA ARG A 238 -10.17 21.88 -11.80
C ARG A 238 -11.36 21.56 -10.87
N ASN A 239 -12.36 20.82 -11.33
CA ASN A 239 -13.56 20.50 -10.56
C ASN A 239 -13.43 19.14 -9.89
N GLN A 240 -12.93 19.11 -8.65
CA GLN A 240 -13.13 17.97 -7.74
C GLN A 240 -14.34 18.27 -6.86
N GLY A 241 -15.53 18.02 -7.39
CA GLY A 241 -16.79 18.08 -6.65
C GLY A 241 -17.25 16.68 -6.24
N VAL A 242 -16.65 16.09 -5.21
CA VAL A 242 -17.31 15.01 -4.45
C VAL A 242 -17.21 15.35 -2.98
N ARG A 243 -18.12 16.22 -2.54
CA ARG A 243 -18.30 16.59 -1.14
C ARG A 243 -19.37 15.67 -0.56
N LEU A 244 -18.95 14.56 0.06
CA LEU A 244 -19.85 13.70 0.82
C LEU A 244 -20.11 14.37 2.18
N ILE A 245 -21.13 15.21 2.22
CA ILE A 245 -21.66 15.74 3.48
C ILE A 245 -22.53 14.63 4.09
N THR A 246 -21.96 13.85 5.00
CA THR A 246 -22.76 12.99 5.87
C THR A 246 -23.32 13.86 7.00
N GLN A 247 -24.64 13.98 7.08
CA GLN A 247 -25.28 14.55 8.27
C GLN A 247 -25.05 13.59 9.43
N ALA A 248 -24.38 14.06 10.48
CA ALA A 248 -24.41 13.40 11.78
C ALA A 248 -25.88 13.37 12.24
N LYS A 249 -26.41 12.18 12.53
CA LYS A 249 -27.70 12.04 13.23
C LYS A 249 -27.52 12.63 14.62
N ASP A 250 -28.05 13.84 14.82
CA ASP A 250 -28.20 14.42 16.14
C ASP A 250 -29.07 13.51 17.01
N GLY A 251 -28.46 12.97 18.07
CA GLY A 251 -29.17 12.36 19.17
C GLY A 251 -29.85 13.45 19.99
N LYS A 252 -31.18 13.55 19.92
CA LYS A 252 -32.00 14.17 20.97
C LYS A 252 -33.30 13.40 21.19
N ASN A 253 -33.33 12.71 22.32
CA ASN A 253 -34.42 12.66 23.30
C ASN A 253 -35.86 12.56 22.77
N GLN A 254 -36.44 11.36 22.88
CA GLN A 254 -37.86 11.20 23.16
C GLN A 254 -38.05 10.44 24.48
N ALA A 255 -37.98 11.18 25.58
CA ALA A 255 -38.73 10.86 26.78
C ALA A 255 -40.03 11.68 26.72
N LYS A 256 -41.18 11.00 26.61
CA LYS A 256 -42.54 11.45 26.97
C LYS A 256 -43.43 10.20 26.95
N THR A 257 -43.56 9.53 28.09
CA THR A 257 -44.76 9.53 28.95
C THR A 257 -46.03 9.04 28.24
N ALA A 258 -46.50 7.87 28.69
CA ALA A 258 -47.86 7.36 28.47
C ALA A 258 -48.93 8.37 28.92
N PRO A 259 -50.17 8.18 28.46
CA PRO A 259 -51.19 7.81 29.43
C PRO A 259 -52.04 6.60 28.99
N ALA A 260 -52.74 6.08 29.98
CA ALA A 260 -53.55 4.87 29.99
C ALA A 260 -54.97 5.06 29.41
N GLU A 261 -55.65 3.90 29.30
CA GLU A 261 -57.09 3.67 29.11
C GLU A 261 -57.65 4.01 27.71
N THR A 262 -58.41 3.15 27.04
CA THR A 262 -59.36 2.08 27.46
C THR A 262 -59.20 0.79 26.66
#